data_AF-A0A0B6YB35-F1
#
_entry.id   AF-A0A0B6YB35-F1
#
_cell.length_a   1.000
_cell.length_b   1.000
_cell.length_c   1.000
_cell.angle_alpha   90.00
_cell.angle_beta   90.00
_cell.angle_gamma   90.00
#
_symmetry.space_group_name_H-M   'P 1'
#
loop_
_entity.id
_entity.type
_entity.pdbx_description
1 polymer ?
#
loop_
_entity_poly.entity_id
_entity_poly.type
_entity_poly.pdbx_seq_one_letter_code
_entity_poly.pdbx_strand_id
1 'polypeptide(L)'
;DFAVQSLQAFPLESIVLTKGDLPSNSFRYFHLCEDIRPDLTVFDQEVLTYDWSLPMTREFYPGIKFPGDLLQLYTGLREDNRMA
;
A
#
# COMPACT_ATOMS: atom_id res chain seq x y z
N ASP A 1 -11.55 -6.27 -17.45
CA ASP A 1 -11.40 -5.08 -16.61
C ASP A 1 -9.95 -5.00 -16.14
N PHE A 2 -9.36 -3.80 -16.10
CA PHE A 2 -7.93 -3.59 -15.83
C PHE A 2 -7.52 -4.16 -14.46
N ALA A 3 -8.31 -3.88 -13.42
CA ALA A 3 -7.98 -4.29 -12.05
C ALA A 3 -8.01 -5.80 -11.86
N VAL A 4 -9.05 -6.48 -12.32
CA VAL A 4 -9.17 -7.94 -12.20
C VAL A 4 -8.03 -8.66 -12.95
N GLN A 5 -7.73 -8.23 -14.18
CA GLN A 5 -6.64 -8.83 -14.96
C GLN A 5 -5.27 -8.59 -14.30
N SER A 6 -5.06 -7.41 -13.72
CA SER A 6 -3.83 -7.09 -12.99
C SER A 6 -3.70 -7.90 -11.71
N LEU A 7 -4.77 -8.01 -10.92
CA LEU A 7 -4.79 -8.82 -9.68
C LEU A 7 -4.52 -10.30 -9.95
N GLN A 8 -4.99 -10.84 -11.08
CA GLN A 8 -4.74 -12.24 -11.47
C GLN A 8 -3.29 -12.51 -11.88
N ALA A 9 -2.53 -11.48 -12.26
CA ALA A 9 -1.15 -11.64 -12.70
C ALA A 9 -0.15 -11.81 -11.54
N PHE A 10 -0.52 -11.43 -10.32
CA PHE A 10 0.38 -11.54 -9.17
C PHE A 10 0.52 -12.99 -8.68
N PRO A 11 1.72 -13.40 -8.23
CA PRO A 11 1.93 -14.69 -7.57
C PRO A 11 1.05 -14.87 -6.33
N LEU A 12 0.93 -16.11 -5.86
CA LEU A 12 0.22 -16.45 -4.64
C LEU A 12 0.83 -15.72 -3.43
N GLU A 13 -0.01 -15.24 -2.50
CA GLU A 13 0.40 -14.62 -1.22
C GLU A 13 1.35 -13.41 -1.37
N SER A 14 1.24 -12.69 -2.49
CA SER A 14 2.08 -11.52 -2.75
C SER A 14 1.56 -10.27 -2.01
N ILE A 15 2.51 -9.43 -1.57
CA ILE A 15 2.23 -8.06 -1.12
C ILE A 15 2.31 -7.13 -2.32
N VAL A 16 1.19 -6.48 -2.66
CA VAL A 16 1.04 -5.57 -3.78
C VAL A 16 1.03 -4.14 -3.24
N LEU A 17 2.10 -3.40 -3.48
CA LEU A 17 2.20 -1.99 -3.11
C LEU A 17 1.64 -1.11 -4.23
N THR A 18 0.50 -0.46 -4.01
CA THR A 18 -0.10 0.45 -4.98
C THR A 18 0.38 1.88 -4.74
N LYS A 19 0.37 2.67 -5.81
CA LYS A 19 0.64 4.11 -5.80
C LYS A 19 -0.19 4.76 -6.91
N GLY A 20 -0.82 5.88 -6.61
CA GLY A 20 -1.74 6.56 -7.51
C GLY A 20 -3.19 6.10 -7.33
N ASP A 21 -4.10 7.00 -7.69
CA ASP A 21 -5.54 6.87 -7.48
C ASP A 21 -6.14 5.61 -8.14
N LEU A 22 -5.84 5.40 -9.43
CA LEU A 22 -6.45 4.31 -10.21
C LEU A 22 -6.13 2.91 -9.64
N PRO A 23 -4.86 2.49 -9.46
CA PRO A 23 -4.57 1.17 -8.91
C PRO A 23 -5.04 1.05 -7.46
N SER A 24 -4.88 2.08 -6.62
CA SER A 24 -5.26 2.01 -5.21
C SER A 24 -6.77 1.83 -5.03
N ASN A 25 -7.60 2.61 -5.71
CA ASN A 25 -9.06 2.50 -5.55
C ASN A 25 -9.63 1.26 -6.23
N SER A 26 -9.23 0.99 -7.47
CA SER A 26 -9.80 -0.13 -8.23
C SER A 26 -9.41 -1.48 -7.62
N PHE A 27 -8.15 -1.65 -7.21
CA PHE A 27 -7.71 -2.93 -6.63
C PHE A 27 -8.37 -3.14 -5.27
N ARG A 28 -8.47 -2.10 -4.43
CA ARG A 28 -9.16 -2.20 -3.13
C ARG A 28 -10.63 -2.54 -3.29
N TYR A 29 -11.33 -1.96 -4.26
CA TYR A 29 -12.73 -2.30 -4.53
C TYR A 29 -12.88 -3.79 -4.87
N PHE A 30 -12.17 -4.28 -5.88
CA PHE A 30 -12.30 -5.68 -6.28
C PHE A 30 -11.80 -6.66 -5.21
N HIS A 31 -10.76 -6.29 -4.47
CA HIS A 31 -10.21 -7.15 -3.42
C HIS A 31 -11.10 -7.20 -2.17
N LEU A 32 -11.56 -6.04 -1.67
CA LEU A 32 -12.29 -5.96 -0.40
C LEU A 32 -13.81 -6.10 -0.55
N CYS A 33 -14.39 -5.59 -1.64
CA CYS A 33 -15.84 -5.60 -1.85
C CYS A 33 -16.30 -6.81 -2.67
N GLU A 34 -15.51 -7.25 -3.66
CA GLU A 34 -15.86 -8.35 -4.57
C GLU A 34 -15.10 -9.65 -4.26
N ASP A 35 -14.30 -9.68 -3.18
CA ASP A 35 -13.53 -10.85 -2.71
C ASP A 35 -12.61 -11.46 -3.80
N ILE A 36 -12.06 -10.63 -4.68
CA ILE A 36 -11.15 -11.06 -5.73
C ILE A 36 -9.72 -11.17 -5.17
N ARG A 37 -9.13 -12.38 -5.29
CA ARG A 37 -7.76 -12.69 -4.83
C ARG A 37 -7.55 -12.33 -3.34
N PRO A 38 -8.34 -12.89 -2.40
CA PRO A 38 -8.20 -12.62 -0.97
C PRO A 38 -6.87 -13.11 -0.38
N ASP A 39 -6.11 -13.91 -1.12
CA ASP A 39 -4.75 -14.34 -0.79
C ASP A 39 -3.71 -13.22 -0.89
N LEU A 40 -3.99 -12.17 -1.66
CA LEU A 40 -3.08 -11.05 -1.84
C LEU A 40 -3.19 -10.06 -0.69
N THR A 41 -2.07 -9.39 -0.39
CA THR A 41 -2.08 -8.22 0.49
C THR A 41 -1.96 -6.96 -0.36
N VAL A 42 -3.07 -6.23 -0.57
CA VAL A 42 -3.07 -4.98 -1.33
C VAL A 42 -2.88 -3.80 -0.37
N PHE A 43 -1.77 -3.08 -0.50
CA PHE A 43 -1.41 -1.98 0.38
C PHE A 43 -1.15 -0.68 -0.41
N ASP A 44 -1.88 0.37 -0.04
CA ASP A 44 -1.74 1.69 -0.65
C ASP A 44 -0.64 2.51 0.02
N GLN A 45 0.40 2.86 -0.74
CA GLN A 45 1.51 3.65 -0.20
C GLN A 45 1.09 5.08 0.13
N GLU A 46 0.07 5.63 -0.51
CA GLU A 46 -0.33 7.03 -0.28
C GLU A 46 -0.86 7.26 1.13
N VAL A 47 -1.40 6.21 1.79
CA VAL A 47 -1.84 6.34 3.18
C VAL A 47 -0.67 6.60 4.13
N LEU A 48 0.54 6.14 3.80
CA LEU A 48 1.74 6.33 4.63
C LEU A 48 2.18 7.79 4.76
N THR A 49 1.55 8.70 4.02
CA THR A 49 1.77 10.15 4.15
C THR A 49 1.07 10.75 5.37
N TYR A 50 0.18 10.00 6.01
CA TYR A 50 -0.52 10.42 7.22
C TYR A 50 0.13 9.82 8.47
N ASP A 51 0.38 10.65 9.49
CA ASP A 51 1.04 10.22 10.75
C ASP A 51 0.29 9.10 11.48
N TRP A 52 -1.04 9.07 11.39
CA TRP A 52 -1.87 8.04 12.03
C TRP A 52 -1.89 6.71 11.28
N SER A 53 -1.50 6.69 10.00
CA SER A 53 -1.64 5.51 9.14
C SER A 53 -0.69 4.40 9.53
N LEU A 54 0.53 4.76 9.95
CA LEU A 54 1.59 3.78 10.16
C LEU A 54 1.36 2.91 11.40
N PRO A 55 0.95 3.47 12.57
CA PRO A 55 0.53 2.65 13.71
C PRO A 55 -0.60 1.67 13.33
N MET A 56 -1.62 2.16 12.63
CA MET A 56 -2.76 1.36 12.17
C MET A 56 -2.30 0.24 11.22
N THR A 57 -1.48 0.58 10.24
CA THR A 57 -1.01 -0.37 9.22
C THR A 57 -0.13 -1.45 9.83
N ARG A 58 0.74 -1.11 10.80
CA ARG A 58 1.56 -2.10 11.52
C ARG A 58 0.72 -3.15 12.27
N GLU A 59 -0.46 -2.77 12.74
CA GLU A 59 -1.40 -3.69 13.40
C GLU A 59 -2.09 -4.61 12.39
N PHE A 60 -2.57 -4.08 11.27
CA PHE A 60 -3.32 -4.85 10.27
C PHE A 60 -2.43 -5.64 9.29
N TYR A 61 -1.17 -5.26 9.10
CA TYR A 61 -0.25 -5.88 8.17
C TYR A 61 1.06 -6.30 8.86
N PRO A 62 1.02 -7.28 9.78
CA PRO A 62 2.19 -7.68 10.56
C PRO A 62 3.32 -8.28 9.71
N GLY A 63 3.03 -8.73 8.49
CA GLY A 63 4.01 -9.23 7.53
C GLY A 63 4.84 -8.15 6.82
N ILE A 64 4.44 -6.86 6.92
CA ILE A 64 5.11 -5.75 6.24
C ILE A 64 6.03 -5.02 7.23
N LYS A 65 7.32 -4.95 6.89
CA LYS A 65 8.31 -4.15 7.63
C LYS A 65 8.42 -2.76 7.00
N PHE A 66 7.90 -1.76 7.69
CA PHE A 66 7.96 -0.37 7.24
C PHE A 66 9.28 0.29 7.64
N PRO A 67 10.02 0.88 6.69
CA PRO A 67 11.19 1.69 7.01
C PRO A 67 10.75 3.07 7.54
N GLY A 68 11.18 3.43 8.74
CA GLY A 68 10.89 4.74 9.33
C GLY A 68 9.45 4.92 9.81
N ASP A 69 9.05 6.19 9.94
CA ASP A 69 7.80 6.59 10.61
C ASP A 69 6.82 7.36 9.71
N LEU A 70 7.22 7.73 8.48
CA LEU A 70 6.39 8.48 7.54
C LEU A 70 6.88 8.26 6.10
N LEU A 71 5.97 8.14 5.13
CA LEU A 71 6.33 8.26 3.71
C LEU A 71 6.28 9.72 3.27
N GLN A 72 7.37 10.19 2.67
CA GLN A 72 7.42 11.50 2.04
C GLN A 72 7.30 11.37 0.53
N LEU A 73 6.40 12.15 -0.07
CA LEU A 73 6.16 12.13 -1.51
C LEU A 73 7.20 12.95 -2.29
N TYR A 74 7.96 13.80 -1.61
CA TYR A 74 9.00 14.64 -2.19
C TYR A 74 10.37 14.19 -1.71
N THR A 75 11.35 14.20 -2.61
CA THR A 75 12.75 13.97 -2.25
C THR A 75 13.32 15.26 -1.68
N GLY A 76 13.93 15.19 -0.50
CA GLY A 76 14.49 16.36 0.18
C GLY A 76 15.20 16.01 1.49
N LEU A 77 15.98 16.96 2.01
CA LEU A 77 16.46 16.87 3.39
C LEU A 77 15.39 17.44 4.30
N ARG A 78 14.93 16.63 5.26
CA ARG A 78 14.12 17.14 6.37
C ARG A 78 14.95 18.08 7.26
N GLU A 79 14.25 18.87 8.07
CA GLU A 79 14.85 19.68 9.14
C GLU A 79 15.68 18.84 10.14
N ASP A 80 15.41 17.53 10.23
CA ASP A 80 16.14 16.56 11.04
C ASP A 80 17.37 15.92 10.35
N ASN A 81 17.77 16.43 9.17
CA ASN A 81 18.84 15.91 8.31
C ASN A 81 18.66 14.46 7.81
N ARG A 82 17.46 13.88 7.92
CA ARG A 82 17.16 12.58 7.30
C ARG A 82 16.70 12.79 5.85
N MET A 83 17.08 11.85 4.98
CA MET A 83 16.59 11.77 3.61
C MET A 83 15.09 11.47 3.61
N ALA A 84 14.33 12.29 2.90
CA ALA A 84 12.94 12.07 2.51
C ALA A 84 12.87 11.28 1.20
#